data_AF-W8F2J7-F1
#
_entry.id   AF-W8F2J7-F1
#
_cell.length_a   1.000
_cell.length_b   1.000
_cell.length_c   1.000
_cell.angle_alpha   90.00
_cell.angle_beta   90.00
_cell.angle_gamma   90.00
#
_symmetry.space_group_name_H-M   'P 1'
#
loop_
_entity.id
_entity.type
_entity.pdbx_description
1 polymer ?
#
loop_
_entity_poly.entity_id
_entity_poly.type
_entity_poly.pdbx_seq_one_letter_code
_entity_poly.pdbx_strand_id
1 'polypeptide(L)'
;MLTSRYLLDIFDLAFDEHPAGSLLRQQVTHLTLLRTEHTGMGAFFYMEADRPIPHLAIPGDTAGTSTEMLDEVEICSIELSLLADATIHLQDGLIHHVEIWNKGGADYPHTDPERYELHQTWRGTHAGRTISR
;
A
#
# COMPACT_ATOMS: atom_id res chain seq x y z
N MET A 1 -2.79 -1.49 16.12
CA MET A 1 -3.20 -0.63 14.99
C MET A 1 -1.95 -0.22 14.22
N LEU A 2 -2.03 -0.11 12.90
CA LEU A 2 -0.93 0.30 12.04
C LEU A 2 -0.47 1.73 12.40
N THR A 3 0.82 1.90 12.67
CA THR A 3 1.41 3.18 13.10
C THR A 3 2.34 3.80 12.06
N SER A 4 2.72 3.03 11.03
CA SER A 4 3.57 3.51 9.94
C SER A 4 2.85 4.62 9.18
N ARG A 5 3.32 5.86 9.32
CA ARG A 5 2.73 6.98 8.58
C ARG A 5 2.93 6.81 7.08
N TYR A 6 4.07 6.24 6.69
CA TYR A 6 4.42 5.95 5.31
C TYR A 6 3.40 4.99 4.66
N LEU A 7 3.11 3.86 5.29
CA LEU A 7 2.09 2.93 4.79
C LEU A 7 0.68 3.55 4.81
N LEU A 8 0.34 4.34 5.85
CA LEU A 8 -0.95 5.04 5.91
C LEU A 8 -1.12 6.06 4.78
N ASP A 9 -0.06 6.79 4.42
CA ASP A 9 -0.10 7.74 3.31
C ASP A 9 -0.16 7.02 1.95
N ILE A 10 0.49 5.86 1.80
CA ILE A 10 0.32 4.97 0.63
C ILE A 10 -1.13 4.52 0.50
N PHE A 11 -1.74 4.04 1.58
CA PHE A 11 -3.15 3.63 1.58
C PHE A 11 -4.09 4.77 1.23
N ASP A 12 -3.92 5.95 1.84
CA ASP A 12 -4.78 7.08 1.56
C ASP A 12 -4.74 7.48 0.08
N LEU A 13 -3.54 7.44 -0.51
CA LEU A 13 -3.33 7.78 -1.90
C LEU A 13 -3.88 6.71 -2.86
N ALA A 14 -3.63 5.43 -2.58
CA ALA A 14 -4.11 4.32 -3.39
C ALA A 14 -5.64 4.14 -3.34
N PHE A 15 -6.29 4.55 -2.25
CA PHE A 15 -7.73 4.42 -2.09
C PHE A 15 -8.50 5.67 -2.50
N ASP A 16 -7.80 6.70 -2.99
CA ASP A 16 -8.44 7.90 -3.50
C ASP A 16 -9.30 7.55 -4.71
N GLU A 17 -10.53 8.07 -4.76
CA GLU A 17 -11.52 7.79 -5.82
C GLU A 17 -11.85 6.31 -6.10
N HIS A 18 -11.21 5.35 -5.44
CA HIS A 18 -11.48 3.92 -5.61
C HIS A 18 -12.93 3.60 -5.15
N PRO A 19 -13.73 2.84 -5.93
CA PRO A 19 -15.12 2.54 -5.59
C PRO A 19 -15.29 1.89 -4.20
N ALA A 20 -14.34 1.06 -3.81
CA ALA A 20 -14.30 0.43 -2.48
C ALA A 20 -13.43 1.18 -1.46
N GLY A 21 -12.96 2.39 -1.78
CA GLY A 21 -12.01 3.15 -0.96
C GLY A 21 -12.50 3.45 0.45
N SER A 22 -13.82 3.55 0.67
CA SER A 22 -14.39 3.71 2.02
C SER A 22 -14.30 2.43 2.86
N LEU A 23 -14.52 1.26 2.26
CA LEU A 23 -14.36 -0.05 2.91
C LEU A 23 -12.89 -0.33 3.21
N LEU A 24 -12.01 -0.10 2.24
CA LEU A 24 -10.56 -0.27 2.39
C LEU A 24 -10.00 0.59 3.53
N ARG A 25 -10.40 1.87 3.61
CA ARG A 25 -10.03 2.75 4.74
C ARG A 25 -10.53 2.21 6.08
N GLN A 26 -11.72 1.63 6.14
CA GLN A 26 -12.23 0.99 7.37
C GLN A 26 -11.39 -0.24 7.75
N GLN A 27 -11.02 -1.09 6.79
CA GLN A 27 -10.13 -2.22 7.05
C GLN A 27 -8.82 -1.77 7.69
N VAL A 28 -8.17 -0.72 7.15
CA VAL A 28 -6.91 -0.17 7.69
C VAL A 28 -6.99 0.18 9.18
N THR A 29 -8.15 0.65 9.67
CA THR A 29 -8.32 0.96 11.10
C THR A 29 -8.21 -0.25 12.02
N HIS A 30 -8.39 -1.46 11.48
CA HIS A 30 -8.26 -2.73 12.19
C HIS A 30 -6.93 -3.43 11.96
N LEU A 31 -6.12 -2.96 10.99
CA LEU A 31 -4.87 -3.63 10.64
C LEU A 31 -3.76 -3.35 11.65
N THR A 32 -2.89 -4.33 11.77
CA THR A 32 -1.60 -4.26 12.47
C THR A 32 -0.52 -4.78 11.55
N LEU A 33 0.67 -4.16 11.59
CA LEU A 33 1.83 -4.68 10.87
C LEU A 33 2.34 -5.91 11.64
N LEU A 34 2.27 -7.07 10.99
CA LEU A 34 2.69 -8.33 11.59
C LEU A 34 4.21 -8.52 11.43
N ARG A 35 4.71 -8.34 10.21
CA ARG A 35 6.14 -8.43 9.90
C ARG A 35 6.47 -7.70 8.60
N THR A 36 7.73 -7.31 8.47
CA THR A 36 8.31 -6.80 7.23
C THR A 36 9.39 -7.75 6.74
N GLU A 37 9.37 -8.10 5.47
CA GLU A 37 10.41 -8.90 4.81
C GLU A 37 11.14 -8.05 3.79
N HIS A 38 12.44 -7.84 3.98
CA HIS A 38 13.27 -7.07 3.04
C HIS A 38 14.05 -8.00 2.13
N THR A 39 13.98 -7.74 0.82
CA THR A 39 14.70 -8.51 -0.20
C THR A 39 15.99 -7.82 -0.66
N GLY A 40 16.29 -6.64 -0.11
CA GLY A 40 17.32 -5.72 -0.59
C GLY A 40 16.80 -4.82 -1.71
N MET A 41 16.06 -5.37 -2.68
CA MET A 41 15.47 -4.57 -3.78
C MET A 41 14.12 -3.96 -3.41
N GLY A 42 13.50 -4.45 -2.34
CA GLY A 42 12.16 -4.04 -1.93
C GLY A 42 11.79 -4.62 -0.57
N ALA A 43 10.52 -4.48 -0.22
CA ALA A 43 9.98 -5.03 1.02
C ALA A 43 8.52 -5.47 0.89
N PHE A 44 8.16 -6.50 1.66
CA PHE A 44 6.78 -6.94 1.88
C PHE A 44 6.36 -6.57 3.29
N PHE A 45 5.24 -5.86 3.42
CA PHE A 45 4.65 -5.45 4.69
C PHE A 45 3.39 -6.27 4.93
N TYR A 46 3.51 -7.36 5.68
CA TYR A 46 2.40 -8.25 5.98
C TYR A 46 1.56 -7.71 7.12
N MET A 47 0.25 -7.70 6.94
CA MET A 47 -0.68 -7.15 7.91
C MET A 47 -1.71 -8.19 8.33
N GLU A 48 -2.24 -7.99 9.54
CA GLU A 48 -3.34 -8.79 10.07
C GLU A 48 -4.31 -7.88 10.81
N ALA A 49 -5.60 -8.19 10.70
CA ALA A 49 -6.63 -7.50 11.47
C ALA A 49 -6.57 -7.92 12.94
N ASP A 50 -6.73 -6.97 13.86
CA ASP A 50 -6.76 -7.21 15.31
C ASP A 50 -7.94 -8.10 15.77
N ARG A 51 -8.93 -8.27 14.90
CA ARG A 51 -10.10 -9.14 15.04
C ARG A 51 -10.65 -9.53 13.67
N PRO A 52 -11.48 -10.58 13.56
CA PRO A 52 -12.13 -10.92 12.30
C PRO A 52 -13.01 -9.77 11.77
N ILE A 53 -12.79 -9.35 10.52
CA ILE A 53 -13.53 -8.27 9.84
C ILE A 53 -14.20 -8.71 8.53
N PRO A 54 -14.89 -9.87 8.46
CA PRO A 54 -15.47 -10.38 7.20
C PRO A 54 -16.54 -9.45 6.60
N HIS A 55 -17.17 -8.62 7.43
CA HIS A 55 -18.16 -7.63 7.00
C HIS A 55 -17.55 -6.44 6.23
N LEU A 56 -16.23 -6.28 6.26
CA LEU A 56 -15.50 -5.26 5.51
C LEU A 56 -14.88 -5.79 4.20
N ALA A 57 -15.00 -7.09 3.92
CA ALA A 57 -14.48 -7.69 2.70
C ALA A 57 -15.19 -7.13 1.46
N ILE A 58 -14.43 -6.86 0.40
CA ILE A 58 -14.97 -6.38 -0.87
C ILE A 58 -15.70 -7.54 -1.58
N PRO A 59 -17.01 -7.42 -1.85
CA PRO A 59 -17.78 -8.49 -2.50
C PRO A 59 -17.38 -8.67 -3.97
N GLY A 60 -17.03 -9.88 -4.37
CA GLY A 60 -16.67 -10.21 -5.77
C GLY A 60 -15.25 -10.75 -5.95
N ASP A 61 -14.38 -10.57 -4.96
CA ASP A 61 -12.98 -11.03 -4.98
C ASP A 61 -12.82 -12.50 -4.49
N THR A 62 -13.92 -13.17 -4.20
CA THR A 62 -13.95 -14.55 -3.65
C THR A 62 -13.83 -15.66 -4.70
N ALA A 63 -13.42 -15.34 -5.93
CA ALA A 63 -13.31 -16.31 -7.03
C ALA A 63 -11.88 -16.87 -7.20
N GLY A 64 -11.17 -17.15 -6.11
CA GLY A 64 -10.07 -18.12 -6.01
C GLY A 64 -8.87 -18.00 -6.97
N THR A 65 -8.75 -16.95 -7.78
CA THR A 65 -7.71 -16.84 -8.83
C THR A 65 -7.20 -15.44 -9.14
N SER A 66 -7.79 -14.36 -8.63
CA SER A 66 -7.24 -13.01 -8.77
C SER A 66 -7.00 -12.39 -7.40
N THR A 67 -5.73 -12.15 -7.06
CA THR A 67 -5.37 -11.15 -6.06
C THR A 67 -5.67 -9.81 -6.70
N GLU A 68 -6.73 -9.10 -6.30
CA GLU A 68 -6.91 -7.72 -6.73
C GLU A 68 -5.71 -6.90 -6.21
N MET A 69 -5.07 -6.18 -7.13
CA MET A 69 -3.87 -5.39 -6.86
C MET A 69 -4.20 -3.92 -7.11
N LEU A 70 -3.84 -3.06 -6.15
CA LEU A 70 -3.82 -1.61 -6.34
C LEU A 70 -2.36 -1.20 -6.51
N ASP A 71 -1.90 -1.08 -7.75
CA ASP A 71 -0.50 -0.88 -8.16
C ASP A 71 -0.20 0.57 -8.58
N GLU A 72 -0.83 1.53 -7.91
CA GLU A 72 -1.01 2.86 -8.47
C GLU A 72 -0.31 4.00 -7.70
N VAL A 73 0.70 3.66 -6.87
CA VAL A 73 1.47 4.63 -6.07
C VAL A 73 2.97 4.51 -6.36
N GLU A 74 3.55 5.57 -6.93
CA GLU A 74 5.01 5.72 -7.05
C GLU A 74 5.55 6.50 -5.84
N ILE A 75 6.67 6.03 -5.30
CA ILE A 75 7.38 6.59 -4.16
C ILE A 75 8.71 7.16 -4.64
N CYS A 76 8.98 8.41 -4.24
CA CYS A 76 10.25 9.08 -4.48
C CYS A 76 10.86 9.56 -3.16
N SER A 77 12.16 9.36 -2.96
CA SER A 77 12.92 10.04 -1.90
C SER A 77 14.31 10.40 -2.39
N ILE A 78 14.57 11.70 -2.55
CA ILE A 78 15.85 12.22 -3.04
C ILE A 78 16.99 11.86 -2.07
N GLU A 79 16.73 11.95 -0.77
CA GLU A 79 17.72 11.67 0.28
C GLU A 79 18.20 10.22 0.24
N LEU A 80 17.28 9.29 0.01
CA LEU A 80 17.56 7.86 -0.08
C LEU A 80 17.91 7.40 -1.49
N SER A 81 17.92 8.30 -2.48
CA SER A 81 17.98 7.95 -3.91
C SER A 81 16.97 6.85 -4.29
N LEU A 82 15.79 6.90 -3.69
CA LEU A 82 14.75 5.90 -3.81
C LEU A 82 13.74 6.31 -4.88
N LEU A 83 13.47 5.39 -5.80
CA LEU A 83 12.35 5.45 -6.72
C LEU A 83 11.69 4.07 -6.72
N ALA A 84 10.47 3.95 -6.22
CA ALA A 84 9.81 2.66 -6.02
C ALA A 84 8.34 2.68 -6.41
N ASP A 85 7.76 1.53 -6.69
CA ASP A 85 6.30 1.36 -6.81
C ASP A 85 5.79 0.62 -5.57
N ALA A 86 4.61 1.00 -5.08
CA ALA A 86 3.87 0.29 -4.06
C ALA A 86 2.62 -0.37 -4.65
N THR A 87 2.45 -1.66 -4.34
CA THR A 87 1.28 -2.46 -4.71
C THR A 87 0.60 -2.98 -3.46
N ILE A 88 -0.70 -2.75 -3.33
CA ILE A 88 -1.52 -3.29 -2.24
C ILE A 88 -2.20 -4.55 -2.74
N HIS A 89 -2.02 -5.65 -2.02
CA HIS A 89 -2.58 -6.95 -2.37
C HIS A 89 -3.77 -7.27 -1.46
N LEU A 90 -4.89 -7.61 -2.09
CA LEU A 90 -6.09 -8.11 -1.41
C LEU A 90 -6.15 -9.64 -1.47
N GLN A 91 -6.60 -10.27 -0.40
CA GLN A 91 -6.94 -11.69 -0.36
C GLN A 91 -8.34 -11.84 0.22
N ASP A 92 -9.22 -12.50 -0.52
CA ASP A 92 -10.64 -12.67 -0.17
C ASP A 92 -11.32 -11.30 0.12
N GLY A 93 -10.97 -10.27 -0.66
CA GLY A 93 -11.48 -8.91 -0.50
C GLY A 93 -10.95 -8.15 0.73
N LEU A 94 -9.93 -8.67 1.41
CA LEU A 94 -9.28 -8.06 2.58
C LEU A 94 -7.82 -7.70 2.29
N ILE A 95 -7.35 -6.56 2.80
CA ILE A 95 -5.93 -6.17 2.69
C ILE A 95 -5.04 -7.22 3.36
N HIS A 96 -4.14 -7.82 2.59
CA HIS A 96 -3.23 -8.86 3.05
C HIS A 96 -1.81 -8.32 3.26
N HIS A 97 -1.24 -7.68 2.24
CA HIS A 97 0.09 -7.08 2.35
C HIS A 97 0.29 -5.90 1.39
N VAL A 98 1.30 -5.09 1.67
CA VAL A 98 1.85 -4.12 0.71
C VAL A 98 3.19 -4.64 0.23
N GLU A 99 3.42 -4.58 -1.07
CA GLU A 99 4.68 -4.89 -1.73
C GLU A 99 5.27 -3.58 -2.25
N ILE A 100 6.54 -3.31 -1.96
CA ILE A 100 7.23 -2.12 -2.45
C ILE A 100 8.52 -2.53 -3.16
N TRP A 101 8.68 -2.11 -4.42
CA TRP A 101 9.86 -2.44 -5.24
C TRP A 101 10.63 -1.21 -5.65
N ASN A 102 11.91 -1.13 -5.27
CA ASN A 102 12.83 -0.12 -5.74
C ASN A 102 13.22 -0.36 -7.21
N LYS A 103 12.87 0.59 -8.09
CA LYS A 103 13.27 0.60 -9.51
C LYS A 103 14.79 0.71 -9.67
N GLY A 104 15.48 1.27 -8.69
CA GLY A 104 16.94 1.34 -8.62
C GLY A 104 17.63 0.00 -8.34
N GLY A 105 16.87 -1.04 -7.97
CA GLY A 105 17.33 -2.42 -7.91
C GLY A 105 17.94 -2.88 -6.58
N ALA A 106 18.56 -2.01 -5.77
CA ALA A 106 19.11 -2.42 -4.46
C ALA A 106 18.88 -1.33 -3.39
N ASP A 107 19.19 -1.67 -2.15
CA ASP A 107 19.22 -0.74 -1.00
C ASP A 107 17.87 -0.10 -0.65
N TYR A 108 16.76 -0.85 -0.75
CA TYR A 108 15.49 -0.40 -0.19
C TYR A 108 15.62 -0.23 1.35
N PRO A 109 15.16 0.91 1.92
CA PRO A 109 15.39 1.20 3.33
C PRO A 109 14.73 0.19 4.27
N HIS A 110 15.40 -0.08 5.40
CA HIS A 110 14.91 -0.98 6.45
C HIS A 110 13.93 -0.33 7.44
N THR A 111 13.71 0.98 7.29
CA THR A 111 12.80 1.78 8.12
C THR A 111 11.99 2.69 7.22
N ASP A 112 10.82 3.12 7.69
CA ASP A 112 10.02 4.13 6.99
C ASP A 112 10.88 5.35 6.63
N PRO A 113 10.84 5.83 5.37
CA PRO A 113 11.50 7.07 5.00
C PRO A 113 10.92 8.24 5.81
N GLU A 114 11.78 9.08 6.38
CA GLU A 114 11.33 10.31 7.06
C GLU A 114 10.83 11.36 6.06
N ARG A 115 11.41 11.36 4.86
CA ARG A 115 11.10 12.30 3.77
C ARG A 115 10.82 11.55 2.48
N TYR A 116 9.66 11.80 1.90
CA TYR A 116 9.22 11.14 0.67
C TYR A 116 8.13 11.91 -0.05
N GLU A 117 7.99 11.61 -1.32
CA GLU A 117 6.84 11.99 -2.14
C GLU A 117 6.14 10.74 -2.64
N LEU A 118 4.81 10.75 -2.58
CA LEU A 118 3.95 9.72 -3.15
C LEU A 118 3.15 10.32 -4.30
N HIS A 119 3.14 9.66 -5.44
CA HIS A 119 2.47 10.11 -6.65
C HIS A 119 1.48 9.05 -7.13
N GLN A 120 0.24 9.46 -7.44
CA GLN A 120 -0.69 8.58 -8.14
C GLN A 120 -0.25 8.40 -9.58
N THR A 121 -0.18 7.14 -10.03
CA THR A 121 0.28 6.80 -11.38
C THR A 121 -0.85 6.48 -12.36
N TRP A 122 -2.10 6.36 -11.90
CA TRP A 122 -3.24 6.03 -12.76
C TRP A 122 -3.69 7.21 -13.64
N ARG A 123 -3.94 6.92 -14.93
CA ARG A 123 -4.31 7.91 -15.96
C ARG A 123 -5.82 8.13 -15.99
N GLY A 124 -6.33 8.89 -15.02
CA GLY A 124 -7.67 9.49 -15.09
C GLY A 124 -7.69 10.83 -15.85
N THR A 125 -8.87 11.43 -16.03
CA THR A 125 -9.04 12.78 -16.58
C THR A 125 -8.65 13.91 -15.61
N HIS A 126 -8.26 13.54 -14.38
CA HIS A 126 -7.89 14.46 -13.31
C HIS A 126 -6.38 14.38 -13.07
N ALA A 127 -5.77 15.50 -12.69
CA ALA A 127 -4.36 15.51 -12.30
C ALA A 127 -4.20 14.63 -11.05
N GLY A 128 -3.29 13.65 -11.11
CA GLY A 128 -3.02 12.77 -9.98
C GLY A 128 -2.63 13.56 -8.73
N ARG A 129 -3.06 13.06 -7.57
CA ARG A 129 -2.73 13.62 -6.26
C ARG A 129 -1.29 13.25 -5.88
N THR A 130 -0.63 14.18 -5.19
CA THR A 130 0.69 13.98 -4.58
C THR A 130 0.60 14.20 -3.08
N ILE A 131 1.29 13.36 -2.31
CA ILE A 131 1.56 13.58 -0.89
C ILE A 131 3.06 13.79 -0.72
N SER A 132 3.45 14.87 -0.04
CA SER A 132 4.85 15.16 0.30
C SER A 132 5.02 15.26 1.82
N ARG A 133 6.05 14.60 2.34
CA ARG A 133 6.43 14.61 3.76
C ARG A 133 7.91 14.90 3.94
#